data_AF-A0A5E7QA46-F1
#
_entry.id   AF-A0A5E7QA46-F1
#
_cell.length_a   1.000
_cell.length_b   1.000
_cell.length_c   1.000
_cell.angle_alpha   90.00
_cell.angle_beta   90.00
_cell.angle_gamma   90.00
#
_symmetry.space_group_name_H-M   'P 1'
#
loop_
_entity.id
_entity.type
_entity.pdbx_description
1 polymer ?
#
loop_
_entity_poly.entity_id
_entity_poly.type
_entity_poly.pdbx_seq_one_letter_code
_entity_poly.pdbx_strand_id
1 'polypeptide(L)'
;MHPQYSGLTVAKVLKLERVEMMPMPIAFDGYVERTVRVFSTCLISVARNRYSVPCERVGQWVNSSLYPSRIMVLADDMMIASHDLFDRD
;
A
#
# COMPACT_ATOMS: atom_id res chain seq x y z
N MET A 1 20.10 -25.09 -11.79
CA MET A 1 21.35 -24.87 -12.56
C MET A 1 21.14 -23.64 -13.43
N HIS A 2 22.15 -22.78 -13.61
CA HIS A 2 22.00 -21.58 -14.44
C HIS A 2 21.92 -21.98 -15.94
N PRO A 3 20.97 -21.43 -16.72
CA PRO A 3 20.76 -21.87 -18.11
C PRO A 3 21.92 -21.52 -19.05
N GLN A 4 22.68 -20.46 -18.78
CA GLN A 4 23.81 -20.02 -19.63
C GLN A 4 25.19 -20.44 -19.10
N TYR A 5 25.28 -20.83 -17.82
CA TYR A 5 26.55 -21.20 -17.17
C TYR A 5 26.41 -22.55 -16.48
N SER A 6 26.87 -23.61 -17.14
CA SER A 6 26.88 -24.94 -16.55
C SER A 6 27.82 -25.00 -15.34
N GLY A 7 27.39 -25.62 -14.25
CA GLY A 7 28.16 -25.72 -13.00
C GLY A 7 27.95 -24.57 -12.00
N LEU A 8 27.22 -23.51 -12.37
CA LEU A 8 26.83 -22.44 -11.45
C LEU A 8 25.33 -22.50 -11.10
N THR A 9 25.01 -22.07 -9.89
CA THR A 9 23.62 -21.90 -9.43
C THR A 9 23.14 -20.50 -9.75
N VAL A 10 21.83 -20.35 -9.99
CA VAL A 10 21.19 -19.04 -10.23
C VAL A 10 21.50 -18.07 -9.08
N ALA A 11 21.48 -18.55 -7.83
CA ALA A 11 21.81 -17.74 -6.66
C ALA A 11 23.26 -17.21 -6.65
N LYS A 12 24.22 -17.97 -7.20
CA LYS A 12 25.62 -17.53 -7.32
C LYS A 12 25.78 -16.44 -8.37
N VAL A 13 25.14 -16.62 -9.53
CA VAL A 13 25.18 -15.64 -10.62
C VAL A 13 24.51 -14.33 -10.19
N LEU A 14 23.34 -14.40 -9.54
CA LEU A 14 22.64 -13.23 -9.00
C LEU A 14 23.49 -12.42 -8.01
N LYS A 15 24.30 -13.08 -7.17
CA LYS A 15 25.21 -12.39 -6.24
C LYS A 15 26.30 -11.60 -6.95
N LEU A 16 26.84 -12.13 -8.05
CA LEU A 16 27.86 -11.45 -8.85
C LEU A 16 27.24 -10.25 -9.58
N GLU A 17 26.07 -10.43 -10.19
CA GLU A 17 25.37 -9.38 -10.93
C GLU A 17 24.90 -8.23 -10.04
N ARG A 18 24.51 -8.52 -8.79
CA ARG A 18 23.96 -7.53 -7.86
C ARG A 18 24.94 -6.39 -7.53
N VAL A 19 26.24 -6.61 -7.64
CA VAL A 19 27.26 -5.57 -7.40
C VAL A 19 27.26 -4.50 -8.49
N GLU A 20 26.89 -4.88 -9.71
CA GLU A 20 26.82 -3.98 -10.88
C GLU A 20 25.43 -3.33 -11.04
N MET A 21 24.45 -3.72 -10.22
CA MET A 21 23.10 -3.18 -10.28
C MET A 21 23.03 -1.78 -9.67
N MET A 22 22.14 -0.95 -10.23
CA MET A 22 21.81 0.32 -9.59
C MET A 22 21.18 0.08 -8.21
N PRO A 23 21.53 0.89 -7.19
CA PRO A 23 20.87 0.82 -5.90
C PRO A 23 19.38 1.12 -6.08
N MET A 24 18.53 0.35 -5.39
CA MET A 24 17.08 0.57 -5.39
C MET A 24 16.80 1.94 -4.76
N PRO A 25 16.21 2.91 -5.49
CA PRO A 25 16.06 4.27 -4.98
C PRO A 25 14.97 4.38 -3.91
N ILE A 26 13.79 3.79 -4.15
CA ILE A 26 12.64 3.81 -3.24
C ILE A 26 11.95 2.44 -3.29
N ALA A 27 11.55 1.91 -2.14
CA ALA A 27 10.77 0.67 -2.09
C ALA A 27 9.37 0.90 -2.67
N PHE A 28 8.86 -0.07 -3.41
CA PHE A 28 7.48 -0.03 -3.89
C PHE A 28 6.51 -0.23 -2.71
N ASP A 29 5.55 0.67 -2.53
CA ASP A 29 4.61 0.62 -1.40
C ASP A 29 3.37 -0.26 -1.65
N GLY A 30 3.05 -0.58 -2.91
CA GLY A 30 2.01 -1.53 -3.29
C GLY A 30 0.58 -1.18 -2.88
N TYR A 31 0.25 0.07 -2.53
CA TYR A 31 -1.13 0.43 -2.18
C TYR A 31 -1.97 0.80 -3.40
N VAL A 32 -3.29 0.65 -3.28
CA VAL A 32 -4.26 1.22 -4.23
C VAL A 32 -4.85 2.49 -3.63
N GLU A 33 -4.64 3.62 -4.30
CA GLU A 33 -5.17 4.91 -3.86
C GLU A 33 -6.60 5.14 -4.35
N ARG A 34 -7.44 5.71 -3.48
CA ARG A 34 -8.78 6.20 -3.82
C ARG A 34 -9.07 7.50 -3.08
N THR A 35 -9.62 8.48 -3.78
CA THR A 35 -10.17 9.69 -3.15
C THR A 35 -11.64 9.46 -2.84
N VAL A 36 -12.04 9.61 -1.58
CA VAL A 36 -13.40 9.33 -1.09
C VAL A 36 -13.91 10.45 -0.22
N ARG A 37 -15.23 10.66 -0.23
CA ARG A 37 -15.88 11.68 0.59
C ARG A 37 -16.25 11.13 1.96
N VAL A 38 -15.99 11.91 3.01
CA VAL A 38 -16.42 11.58 4.38
C VAL A 38 -17.91 11.90 4.54
N PHE A 39 -18.68 10.89 4.93
CA PHE A 39 -20.11 11.03 5.20
C PHE A 39 -20.40 11.78 6.51
N SER A 40 -21.63 12.26 6.68
CA SER A 40 -22.09 12.96 7.88
C SER A 40 -21.94 12.15 9.17
N THR A 41 -21.86 10.83 9.08
CA THR A 41 -21.67 9.92 10.21
C THR A 41 -20.19 9.67 10.54
N CYS A 42 -19.26 10.51 10.09
CA CYS A 42 -17.80 10.34 10.25
C CYS A 42 -17.28 9.00 9.68
N LEU A 43 -17.87 8.53 8.57
CA LEU A 43 -17.49 7.29 7.88
C LEU A 43 -17.01 7.56 6.45
N ILE A 44 -16.14 6.70 5.92
CA ILE A 44 -15.83 6.59 4.48
C ILE A 44 -16.19 5.20 3.96
N SER A 45 -16.59 5.10 2.69
CA SER A 45 -16.82 3.82 2.02
C SER A 45 -15.62 3.49 1.12
N VAL A 46 -14.91 2.41 1.44
CA VAL A 46 -13.78 1.93 0.63
C VAL A 46 -13.93 0.44 0.40
N ALA A 47 -13.74 0.02 -0.85
CA ALA A 47 -14.10 -1.31 -1.34
C ALA A 47 -15.56 -1.67 -0.99
N ARG A 48 -15.80 -2.50 0.02
CA ARG A 48 -17.13 -2.96 0.46
C ARG A 48 -17.44 -2.64 1.93
N ASN A 49 -16.52 -1.95 2.61
CA ASN A 49 -16.58 -1.68 4.04
C ASN A 49 -16.70 -0.20 4.34
N ARG A 50 -17.15 0.11 5.55
CA ARG A 50 -17.18 1.48 6.09
C ARG A 50 -16.17 1.61 7.20
N TYR A 51 -15.37 2.67 7.14
CA TYR A 51 -14.31 2.95 8.10
C TYR A 51 -14.53 4.30 8.75
N SER A 52 -14.30 4.37 10.06
CA SER A 52 -14.43 5.61 10.83
C SER A 52 -13.24 6.55 10.57
N VAL A 53 -13.52 7.84 10.53
CA VAL A 53 -12.52 8.90 10.39
C VAL A 53 -12.82 10.03 11.38
N PRO A 54 -11.85 10.91 11.68
CA PRO A 54 -12.09 12.07 12.55
C PRO A 54 -13.23 12.96 12.04
N CYS A 55 -14.08 13.43 12.95
CA CYS A 55 -15.31 14.14 12.60
C CYS A 55 -15.07 15.54 12.03
N GLU A 56 -13.89 16.11 12.25
CA GLU A 56 -13.44 17.36 11.63
C GLU A 56 -13.38 17.26 10.10
N ARG A 57 -13.29 16.03 9.56
CA ARG A 57 -13.20 15.75 8.13
C ARG A 57 -14.55 15.49 7.47
N VAL A 58 -15.67 15.58 8.20
CA VAL A 58 -17.02 15.36 7.65
C VAL A 58 -17.28 16.27 6.45
N GLY A 59 -17.78 15.68 5.36
CA GLY A 59 -18.10 16.38 4.12
C GLY A 59 -16.89 16.68 3.22
N GLN A 60 -15.67 16.53 3.73
CA GLN A 60 -14.42 16.73 2.99
C GLN A 60 -14.05 15.48 2.18
N TRP A 61 -13.18 15.68 1.19
CA TRP A 61 -12.56 14.60 0.43
C TRP A 61 -11.22 14.22 1.07
N VAL A 62 -10.98 12.92 1.20
CA VAL A 62 -9.77 12.35 1.80
C VAL A 62 -9.23 11.26 0.88
N ASN A 63 -7.92 11.01 0.94
CA ASN A 63 -7.29 9.91 0.23
C ASN A 63 -7.30 8.66 1.11
N SER A 64 -7.52 7.51 0.52
CA SER A 64 -7.39 6.23 1.18
C SER A 64 -6.39 5.36 0.42
N SER A 65 -5.39 4.87 1.13
CA SER A 65 -4.42 3.89 0.65
C SER A 65 -4.83 2.51 1.14
N LEU A 66 -5.27 1.67 0.21
CA LEU A 66 -5.68 0.30 0.50
C LEU A 66 -4.49 -0.66 0.32
N TYR A 67 -4.09 -1.30 1.41
CA TYR A 67 -3.13 -2.41 1.44
C TYR A 67 -3.87 -3.74 1.58
N PRO A 68 -3.22 -4.88 1.28
CA PRO A 68 -3.83 -6.19 1.47
C PRO A 68 -4.30 -6.48 2.91
N SER A 69 -3.60 -5.94 3.92
CA SER A 69 -3.92 -6.19 5.33
C SER A 69 -4.61 -5.04 6.05
N ARG A 70 -4.60 -3.83 5.49
CA ARG A 70 -5.07 -2.61 6.16
C ARG A 70 -5.50 -1.53 5.20
N ILE A 71 -6.28 -0.58 5.69
CA ILE A 71 -6.57 0.68 5.03
C ILE A 71 -5.98 1.83 5.84
N MET A 72 -5.34 2.77 5.14
CA MET A 72 -4.88 4.03 5.70
C MET A 72 -5.68 5.17 5.07
N VAL A 73 -6.06 6.15 5.87
CA VAL A 73 -6.77 7.35 5.40
C VAL A 73 -5.89 8.56 5.65
N LEU A 74 -5.69 9.34 4.60
CA LEU A 74 -4.86 10.54 4.58
C LEU A 74 -5.71 11.76 4.24
N ALA A 75 -5.48 12.85 4.96
CA ALA A 75 -5.95 14.18 4.62
C ALA A 75 -4.78 15.14 4.70
N ASP A 76 -4.59 15.99 3.69
CA ASP A 76 -3.48 16.93 3.61
C ASP A 76 -2.11 16.22 3.76
N ASP A 77 -1.95 15.06 3.11
CA ASP A 77 -0.79 14.16 3.20
C ASP A 77 -0.45 13.64 4.62
N MET A 78 -1.34 13.86 5.58
CA MET A 78 -1.22 13.36 6.95
C MET A 78 -2.18 12.19 7.19
N MET A 79 -1.68 11.12 7.80
CA MET A 79 -2.52 9.99 8.22
C MET A 79 -3.49 10.42 9.33
N ILE A 80 -4.79 10.26 9.08
CA ILE A 80 -5.86 10.61 10.03
C ILE A 80 -6.57 9.39 10.61
N ALA A 81 -6.49 8.23 9.94
CA ALA A 81 -7.04 6.98 10.43
C ALA A 81 -6.31 5.77 9.81
N SER A 82 -6.29 4.66 10.53
CA SER A 82 -5.81 3.36 10.04
C SER A 82 -6.70 2.27 10.61
N HIS A 83 -7.09 1.32 9.76
CA HIS A 83 -7.93 0.17 10.15
C HIS A 83 -7.42 -1.10 9.49
N ASP A 84 -7.55 -2.24 10.15
CA ASP A 84 -7.31 -3.53 9.51
C ASP A 84 -8.40 -3.84 8.49
N LEU A 85 -8.03 -4.54 7.42
CA LEU A 85 -9.00 -4.96 6.42
C LEU A 85 -9.83 -6.09 7.01
N PHE A 86 -11.10 -5.82 7.31
CA PHE A 86 -12.08 -6.86 7.56
C PHE A 86 -12.46 -7.48 6.22
N ASP A 87 -11.82 -8.59 5.87
CA ASP A 87 -12.38 -9.51 4.90
C ASP A 87 -13.60 -10.17 5.56
N ARG A 88 -14.76 -10.02 4.93
CA ARG A 88 -15.88 -10.90 5.23
C ARG A 88 -15.70 -12.09 4.29
N ASP A 89 -15.20 -13.20 4.83
CA ASP A 89 -15.31 -14.52 4.19
C ASP A 89 -16.71 -14.74 3.60
#